data_AF-A0A955QQW0-F1
#
_entry.id   AF-A0A955QQW0-F1
#
_cell.length_a   1.000
_cell.length_b   1.000
_cell.length_c   1.000
_cell.angle_alpha   90.00
_cell.angle_beta   90.00
_cell.angle_gamma   90.00
#
_symmetry.space_group_name_H-M   'P 1'
#
loop_
_entity.id
_entity.type
_entity.pdbx_description
1 polymer ?
#
loop_
_entity_poly.entity_id
_entity_poly.type
_entity_poly.pdbx_seq_one_letter_code
_entity_poly.pdbx_strand_id
1 'polypeptide(L)'
;MVNLKDRDWHSVLEAIKRKQCILITGPDIVGDVNGLGAGSVASQLAKKLAHPLSPEFQNYQGDLSHVAQLRYEKDGHRSNLEFEVKEFFAPLEGHTSTFYRDLSALPFTLCLTTTPDYFLAQAFQDEGKKPIQEFYHFRSHRQPDLSDTTPLNPIVYGLYGDLQALDSLVLTETDLLEFLVNIVRNAPSLPPYIAGQLADKQMSFLFLGFGFQAWYARVLLHVLQICGHRIQSLAIEAQSFFTHPDKAQMALFFEKEHKIEFRQHSWKEFAAELRQRYEKHVPTRMLSEPTDNGPIVFLCHDSRDWDQVARLEQVLNDQGIGTWRDRQDLRGGDKWDRIIQRVIDKQVDYVLVLQTPNMLQRAECYLHKEIHQALERQKRFDEGERFLVPALLQACQGLSRLNDLHSIDLTTQEGITKLIKDILADWPRRQKREKDRTSHE
;
A
#
# COMPACT_ATOMS: atom_id res chain seq x y z
N MET A 1 24.68 1.02 14.16
CA MET A 1 23.45 0.46 13.57
C MET A 1 23.86 -0.69 12.67
N VAL A 2 23.20 -1.84 12.76
CA VAL A 2 23.44 -2.94 11.82
C VAL A 2 22.67 -2.61 10.55
N ASN A 3 23.38 -2.48 9.43
CA ASN A 3 22.76 -2.20 8.14
C ASN A 3 21.92 -3.43 7.72
N LEU A 4 20.67 -3.23 7.29
CA LEU A 4 19.85 -4.31 6.73
C LEU A 4 20.57 -4.91 5.51
N LYS A 5 20.46 -6.22 5.32
CA LYS A 5 21.10 -6.87 4.16
C LYS A 5 20.33 -6.52 2.89
N ASP A 6 21.02 -6.36 1.76
CA ASP A 6 20.36 -6.02 0.49
C ASP A 6 19.29 -7.04 0.05
N ARG A 7 19.46 -8.31 0.42
CA ARG A 7 18.45 -9.35 0.20
C ARG A 7 17.13 -9.06 0.93
N ASP A 8 17.21 -8.49 2.13
CA ASP A 8 16.04 -8.22 2.98
C ASP A 8 15.24 -7.08 2.35
N TRP A 9 15.95 -6.03 1.91
CA TRP A 9 15.38 -4.93 1.13
C TRP A 9 14.74 -5.40 -0.18
N HIS A 10 15.45 -6.22 -0.96
CA HIS A 10 14.92 -6.74 -2.22
C HIS A 10 13.62 -7.52 -2.01
N SER A 11 13.59 -8.39 -1.00
CA SER A 11 12.43 -9.23 -0.70
C SER A 11 11.20 -8.42 -0.31
N VAL A 12 11.35 -7.46 0.62
CA VAL A 12 10.22 -6.62 1.05
C VAL A 12 9.75 -5.70 -0.08
N LEU A 13 10.65 -5.14 -0.87
CA LEU A 13 10.30 -4.28 -2.01
C LEU A 13 9.54 -5.03 -3.09
N GLU A 14 9.97 -6.24 -3.45
CA GLU A 14 9.27 -7.07 -4.42
C GLU A 14 7.88 -7.47 -3.94
N ALA A 15 7.74 -7.85 -2.67
CA ALA A 15 6.44 -8.15 -2.09
C ALA A 15 5.50 -6.93 -2.13
N ILE A 16 5.99 -5.74 -1.79
CA ILE A 16 5.21 -4.49 -1.86
C ILE A 16 4.82 -4.15 -3.30
N LYS A 17 5.73 -4.28 -4.28
CA LYS A 17 5.44 -4.04 -5.71
C LYS A 17 4.32 -4.94 -6.23
N ARG A 18 4.34 -6.21 -5.82
CA ARG A 18 3.32 -7.22 -6.19
C ARG A 18 2.04 -7.11 -5.36
N LYS A 19 1.96 -6.18 -4.41
CA LYS A 19 0.88 -6.04 -3.41
C LYS A 19 0.66 -7.31 -2.59
N GLN A 20 1.73 -8.08 -2.39
CA GLN A 20 1.77 -9.32 -1.64
C GLN A 20 2.41 -9.10 -0.26
N CYS A 21 2.24 -7.89 0.29
CA CYS A 21 2.79 -7.49 1.58
C CYS A 21 1.70 -6.83 2.42
N ILE A 22 1.42 -7.41 3.59
CA ILE A 22 0.54 -6.83 4.61
C ILE A 22 1.43 -6.13 5.63
N LEU A 23 1.15 -4.84 5.86
CA LEU A 23 1.81 -4.05 6.89
C LEU A 23 1.16 -4.35 8.24
N ILE A 24 1.97 -4.61 9.26
CA ILE A 24 1.51 -4.82 10.64
C ILE A 24 2.29 -3.88 11.56
N THR A 25 1.58 -2.94 12.19
CA THR A 25 2.17 -1.97 13.13
C THR A 25 1.69 -2.24 14.54
N GLY A 26 2.59 -2.15 15.52
CA GLY A 26 2.25 -2.41 16.92
C GLY A 26 2.67 -1.34 17.92
N PRO A 27 2.49 -1.65 19.22
CA PRO A 27 2.55 -0.68 20.31
C PRO A 27 3.97 -0.21 20.66
N ASP A 28 5.01 -0.86 20.16
CA ASP A 28 6.39 -0.52 20.48
C ASP A 28 6.92 0.63 19.62
N ILE A 29 6.22 0.99 18.54
CA ILE A 29 6.63 2.05 17.63
C ILE A 29 6.78 3.36 18.41
N VAL A 30 8.01 3.89 18.39
CA VAL A 30 8.32 5.24 18.89
C VAL A 30 8.37 6.17 17.69
N GLY A 31 7.40 7.07 17.60
CA GLY A 31 7.28 8.06 16.53
C GLY A 31 7.32 9.49 17.05
N ASP A 32 7.68 10.42 16.17
CA ASP A 32 7.59 11.87 16.38
C ASP A 32 6.18 12.39 16.05
N VAL A 33 5.17 11.80 16.68
CA VAL A 33 3.80 12.29 16.54
C VAL A 33 3.69 13.61 17.28
N ASN A 34 3.33 14.67 16.57
CA ASN A 34 3.10 15.98 17.15
C ASN A 34 2.08 15.87 18.31
N GLY A 35 2.43 16.41 19.47
CA GLY A 35 1.61 16.32 20.68
C GLY A 35 1.87 15.10 21.57
N LEU A 36 2.61 14.09 21.08
CA LEU A 36 3.06 12.95 21.88
C LEU A 36 4.46 13.22 22.45
N GLY A 37 4.65 13.00 23.75
CA GLY A 37 5.98 13.11 24.36
C GLY A 37 6.91 11.94 24.00
N ALA A 38 8.10 11.87 24.62
CA ALA A 38 9.05 10.78 24.41
C ALA A 38 8.51 9.38 24.82
N GLY A 39 8.42 8.46 23.85
CA GLY A 39 7.99 7.07 24.05
C GLY A 39 7.01 6.61 22.96
N SER A 40 6.57 5.36 23.04
CA SER A 40 5.46 4.87 22.21
C SER A 40 4.12 5.33 22.76
N VAL A 41 3.08 5.30 21.93
CA VAL A 41 1.70 5.64 22.33
C VAL A 41 1.26 4.83 23.53
N ALA A 42 1.51 3.51 23.51
CA ALA A 42 1.14 2.61 24.58
C ALA A 42 1.85 2.96 25.89
N SER A 43 3.16 3.25 25.85
CA SER A 43 3.91 3.66 27.05
C SER A 43 3.45 5.01 27.61
N GLN A 44 3.02 5.94 26.75
CA GLN A 44 2.53 7.25 27.18
C GLN A 44 1.13 7.16 27.79
N LEU A 45 0.27 6.33 27.23
CA LEU A 45 -1.03 6.03 27.83
C LEU A 45 -0.86 5.33 29.18
N ALA A 46 0.04 4.34 29.28
CA ALA A 46 0.35 3.68 30.55
C ALA A 46 0.81 4.70 31.62
N LYS A 47 1.73 5.61 31.28
CA LYS A 47 2.15 6.68 32.19
C LYS A 47 1.00 7.61 32.60
N LYS A 48 0.11 7.95 31.67
CA LYS A 48 -1.06 8.79 31.96
C LYS A 48 -2.00 8.10 32.94
N LEU A 49 -2.33 6.83 32.70
CA LEU A 49 -3.18 6.02 33.56
C LEU A 49 -2.55 5.77 34.94
N ALA A 50 -1.22 5.71 35.01
CA ALA A 50 -0.49 5.59 36.28
C ALA A 50 -0.50 6.86 37.13
N HIS A 51 -0.85 8.04 36.59
CA HIS A 51 -0.65 9.33 37.27
C HIS A 51 -1.92 9.80 38.03
N PRO A 52 -2.40 9.01 39.01
CA PRO A 52 -2.18 9.40 40.41
C PRO A 52 -1.81 8.23 41.36
N LEU A 53 -1.30 7.13 40.83
CA LEU A 53 -1.12 5.85 41.53
C LEU A 53 0.29 5.67 42.17
N SER A 54 0.34 4.83 43.20
CA SER A 54 1.44 4.57 44.16
C SER A 54 2.79 4.12 43.51
N PRO A 55 3.90 4.03 44.28
CA PRO A 55 5.20 3.51 43.80
C PRO A 55 5.13 2.13 43.10
N GLU A 56 4.11 1.34 43.42
CA GLU A 56 3.79 0.03 42.82
C GLU A 56 3.77 0.06 41.27
N PHE A 57 3.41 1.20 40.68
CA PHE A 57 3.28 1.35 39.23
C PHE A 57 4.61 1.69 38.53
N GLN A 58 5.64 2.13 39.28
CA GLN A 58 6.93 2.50 38.69
C GLN A 58 7.59 1.31 37.96
N ASN A 59 7.34 0.09 38.43
CA ASN A 59 7.89 -1.13 37.85
C ASN A 59 7.20 -1.55 36.54
N TYR A 60 6.03 -0.98 36.22
CA TYR A 60 5.16 -1.43 35.12
C TYR A 60 4.80 -0.33 34.12
N GLN A 61 5.44 0.84 34.16
CA GLN A 61 5.09 1.98 33.29
C GLN A 61 5.20 1.70 31.79
N GLY A 62 5.84 0.60 31.38
CA GLY A 62 5.91 0.14 29.99
C GLY A 62 4.80 -0.84 29.57
N ASP A 63 4.03 -1.37 30.52
CA ASP A 63 2.98 -2.37 30.27
C ASP A 63 1.60 -1.73 30.41
N LEU A 64 1.01 -1.36 29.27
CA LEU A 64 -0.32 -0.76 29.22
C LEU A 64 -1.39 -1.68 29.81
N SER A 65 -1.33 -2.99 29.52
CA SER A 65 -2.37 -3.94 29.94
C SER A 65 -2.41 -4.08 31.45
N HIS A 66 -1.23 -4.20 32.05
CA HIS A 66 -1.10 -4.30 33.49
C HIS A 66 -1.51 -2.99 34.20
N VAL A 67 -1.02 -1.85 33.73
CA VAL A 67 -1.37 -0.55 34.35
C VAL A 67 -2.86 -0.24 34.22
N ALA A 68 -3.47 -0.55 33.07
CA ALA A 68 -4.91 -0.37 32.88
C ALA A 68 -5.74 -1.31 33.78
N GLN A 69 -5.30 -2.55 34.00
CA GLN A 69 -5.94 -3.49 34.92
C GLN A 69 -5.93 -2.92 36.36
N LEU A 70 -4.77 -2.47 36.84
CA LEU A 70 -4.67 -1.87 38.18
C LEU A 70 -5.50 -0.58 38.30
N ARG A 71 -5.57 0.24 37.23
CA ARG A 71 -6.43 1.44 37.18
C ARG A 71 -7.90 1.05 37.31
N TYR A 72 -8.34 0.03 36.56
CA TYR A 72 -9.70 -0.48 36.58
C TYR A 72 -10.09 -1.02 37.95
N GLU A 73 -9.21 -1.80 38.60
CA GLU A 73 -9.46 -2.36 39.93
C GLU A 73 -9.64 -1.28 41.02
N LYS A 74 -8.93 -0.16 40.91
CA LYS A 74 -9.06 0.94 41.87
C LYS A 74 -10.33 1.75 41.69
N ASP A 75 -10.71 2.06 40.45
CA ASP A 75 -11.86 2.94 40.15
C ASP A 75 -13.20 2.19 40.07
N GLY A 76 -13.15 0.88 39.86
CA GLY A 76 -14.31 -0.03 39.89
C GLY A 76 -15.29 0.09 38.72
N HIS A 77 -15.06 1.01 37.77
CA HIS A 77 -15.96 1.27 36.65
C HIS A 77 -15.18 1.41 35.34
N ARG A 78 -15.51 0.56 34.35
CA ARG A 78 -14.87 0.58 33.03
C ARG A 78 -15.03 1.91 32.31
N SER A 79 -16.17 2.58 32.48
CA SER A 79 -16.46 3.89 31.87
C SER A 79 -15.43 4.96 32.22
N ASN A 80 -14.82 4.90 33.41
CA ASN A 80 -13.79 5.87 33.81
C ASN A 80 -12.49 5.64 33.04
N LEU A 81 -12.07 4.37 32.90
CA LEU A 81 -10.92 4.00 32.09
C LEU A 81 -11.12 4.41 30.63
N GLU A 82 -12.31 4.14 30.08
CA GLU A 82 -12.68 4.51 28.71
C GLU A 82 -12.65 6.03 28.50
N PHE A 83 -13.13 6.81 29.49
CA PHE A 83 -13.06 8.27 29.46
C PHE A 83 -11.61 8.77 29.46
N GLU A 84 -10.75 8.24 30.34
CA GLU A 84 -9.33 8.62 30.39
C GLU A 84 -8.58 8.29 29.09
N VAL A 85 -8.86 7.13 28.48
CA VAL A 85 -8.30 6.76 27.18
C VAL A 85 -8.76 7.74 26.10
N LYS A 86 -10.05 8.08 26.07
CA LYS A 86 -10.58 9.05 25.11
C LYS A 86 -9.96 10.43 25.28
N GLU A 87 -9.82 10.91 26.52
CA GLU A 87 -9.16 12.18 26.83
C GLU A 87 -7.68 12.19 26.41
N PHE A 88 -6.98 11.06 26.56
CA PHE A 88 -5.59 10.93 26.12
C PHE A 88 -5.44 11.05 24.59
N PHE A 89 -6.35 10.45 23.82
CA PHE A 89 -6.28 10.46 22.36
C PHE A 89 -6.87 11.72 21.70
N ALA A 90 -7.81 12.42 22.36
CA ALA A 90 -8.43 13.63 21.84
C ALA A 90 -7.43 14.69 21.30
N PRO A 91 -6.35 15.07 21.99
CA PRO A 91 -5.38 16.03 21.45
C PRO A 91 -4.54 15.49 20.29
N LEU A 92 -4.55 14.18 20.05
CA LEU A 92 -3.78 13.50 19.00
C LEU A 92 -4.63 13.28 17.74
N GLU A 93 -5.92 13.60 17.76
CA GLU A 93 -6.80 13.49 16.60
C GLU A 93 -6.28 14.34 15.44
N GLY A 94 -6.33 13.78 14.22
CA GLY A 94 -5.80 14.43 13.01
C GLY A 94 -4.28 14.52 12.93
N HIS A 95 -3.53 14.05 13.93
CA HIS A 95 -2.07 14.03 13.91
C HIS A 95 -1.51 12.73 13.34
N THR A 96 -0.30 12.82 12.80
CA THR A 96 0.49 11.66 12.36
C THR A 96 1.98 12.02 12.38
N SER A 97 2.86 11.08 12.05
CA SER A 97 4.32 11.24 12.05
C SER A 97 4.91 11.10 10.64
N THR A 98 6.18 11.52 10.46
CA THR A 98 6.87 11.31 9.17
C THR A 98 7.03 9.80 8.88
N PHE A 99 7.20 8.99 9.93
CA PHE A 99 7.26 7.54 9.82
C PHE A 99 6.01 6.96 9.16
N TYR A 100 4.80 7.34 9.60
CA TYR A 100 3.56 6.85 9.00
C TYR A 100 3.35 7.42 7.58
N ARG A 101 3.77 8.67 7.31
CA ARG A 101 3.71 9.26 5.96
C ARG A 101 4.58 8.49 4.96
N ASP A 102 5.79 8.13 5.35
CA ASP A 102 6.68 7.36 4.47
C ASP A 102 6.13 5.97 4.15
N LEU A 103 5.52 5.29 5.12
CA LEU A 103 4.80 4.03 4.87
C LEU A 103 3.56 4.24 4.00
N SER A 104 2.84 5.35 4.20
CA SER A 104 1.60 5.64 3.50
C SER A 104 1.80 5.98 2.03
N ALA A 105 3.00 6.40 1.62
CA ALA A 105 3.37 6.58 0.22
C ALA A 105 3.43 5.25 -0.56
N LEU A 106 3.65 4.12 0.13
CA LEU A 106 3.79 2.80 -0.46
C LEU A 106 2.42 2.19 -0.81
N PRO A 107 2.34 1.25 -1.77
CA PRO A 107 1.07 0.74 -2.28
C PRO A 107 0.45 -0.38 -1.44
N PHE A 108 0.41 -0.24 -0.11
CA PHE A 108 -0.27 -1.22 0.73
C PHE A 108 -1.78 -1.23 0.45
N THR A 109 -2.39 -2.42 0.48
CA THR A 109 -3.85 -2.61 0.32
C THR A 109 -4.51 -2.99 1.65
N LEU A 110 -3.76 -3.62 2.56
CA LEU A 110 -4.20 -4.03 3.87
C LEU A 110 -3.11 -3.76 4.90
N CYS A 111 -3.49 -3.07 5.97
CA CYS A 111 -2.67 -2.79 7.14
C CYS A 111 -3.41 -3.24 8.40
N LEU A 112 -2.71 -3.96 9.29
CA LEU A 112 -3.22 -4.29 10.62
C LEU A 112 -2.54 -3.41 11.67
N THR A 113 -3.30 -2.92 12.65
CA THR A 113 -2.76 -2.20 13.80
C THR A 113 -3.14 -2.90 15.10
N THR A 114 -2.23 -2.93 16.07
CA THR A 114 -2.50 -3.37 17.45
C THR A 114 -2.48 -2.20 18.43
N THR A 115 -2.79 -1.01 17.92
CA THR A 115 -2.97 0.23 18.68
C THR A 115 -4.26 0.90 18.20
N PRO A 116 -5.02 1.55 19.10
CA PRO A 116 -6.30 2.17 18.76
C PRO A 116 -6.16 3.57 18.12
N ASP A 117 -4.93 4.06 17.93
CA ASP A 117 -4.69 5.36 17.30
C ASP A 117 -5.03 5.36 15.80
N TYR A 118 -5.17 6.57 15.24
CA TYR A 118 -5.53 6.79 13.85
C TYR A 118 -4.36 7.29 12.99
N PHE A 119 -3.12 7.17 13.46
CA PHE A 119 -1.98 7.83 12.82
C PHE A 119 -1.68 7.31 11.41
N LEU A 120 -1.80 6.00 11.20
CA LEU A 120 -1.62 5.41 9.87
C LEU A 120 -2.75 5.80 8.92
N ALA A 121 -4.00 5.78 9.38
CA ALA A 121 -5.14 6.20 8.58
C ALA A 121 -5.03 7.69 8.20
N GLN A 122 -4.65 8.54 9.15
CA GLN A 122 -4.39 9.95 8.90
C GLN A 122 -3.27 10.17 7.89
N ALA A 123 -2.17 9.41 7.98
CA ALA A 123 -1.08 9.50 7.00
C ALA A 123 -1.50 9.08 5.58
N PHE A 124 -2.36 8.07 5.44
CA PHE A 124 -2.94 7.74 4.13
C PHE A 124 -3.81 8.89 3.58
N GLN A 125 -4.59 9.56 4.43
CA GLN A 125 -5.38 10.72 4.02
C GLN A 125 -4.51 11.91 3.60
N ASP A 126 -3.42 12.19 4.34
CA ASP A 126 -2.41 13.21 4.00
C ASP A 126 -1.79 12.95 2.62
N GLU A 127 -1.51 11.68 2.28
CA GLU A 127 -1.04 11.23 0.96
C GLU A 127 -2.17 11.18 -0.10
N GLY A 128 -3.37 11.65 0.26
CA GLY A 128 -4.50 11.81 -0.64
C GLY A 128 -5.27 10.53 -0.96
N LYS A 129 -5.05 9.45 -0.21
CA LYS A 129 -5.79 8.18 -0.31
C LYS A 129 -7.07 8.23 0.55
N LYS A 130 -7.95 7.26 0.35
CA LYS A 130 -9.23 7.12 1.07
C LYS A 130 -9.24 5.82 1.88
N PRO A 131 -8.51 5.74 3.02
CA PRO A 131 -8.43 4.51 3.79
C PRO A 131 -9.81 4.08 4.31
N ILE A 132 -10.07 2.78 4.26
CA ILE A 132 -11.24 2.14 4.90
C ILE A 132 -10.80 1.75 6.30
N GLN A 133 -11.42 2.37 7.30
CA GLN A 133 -11.10 2.11 8.69
C GLN A 133 -12.12 1.16 9.30
N GLU A 134 -11.64 0.00 9.74
CA GLU A 134 -12.46 -1.02 10.40
C GLU A 134 -11.69 -1.62 11.57
N PHE A 135 -12.36 -2.38 12.42
CA PHE A 135 -11.74 -2.94 13.63
C PHE A 135 -12.39 -4.25 14.05
N TYR A 136 -11.62 -5.02 14.82
CA TYR A 136 -12.12 -6.19 15.50
C TYR A 136 -12.77 -5.81 16.82
N HIS A 137 -13.98 -6.31 17.05
CA HIS A 137 -14.67 -6.16 18.32
C HIS A 137 -14.84 -7.52 18.98
N PHE A 138 -14.02 -7.83 19.98
CA PHE A 138 -13.97 -9.16 20.58
C PHE A 138 -15.22 -9.59 21.35
N ARG A 139 -16.23 -8.71 21.49
CA ARG A 139 -17.51 -8.97 22.17
C ARG A 139 -18.73 -8.85 21.23
N SER A 140 -18.52 -8.54 19.95
CA SER A 140 -19.61 -8.27 19.00
C SER A 140 -19.37 -8.93 17.65
N HIS A 141 -20.40 -9.54 17.07
CA HIS A 141 -20.34 -10.24 15.78
C HIS A 141 -20.42 -9.31 14.57
N ARG A 142 -19.92 -8.08 14.67
CA ARG A 142 -19.89 -7.14 13.54
C ARG A 142 -19.02 -7.72 12.42
N GLN A 143 -19.56 -7.76 11.20
CA GLN A 143 -18.87 -8.20 9.99
C GLN A 143 -19.01 -7.09 8.94
N PRO A 144 -18.04 -6.16 8.85
CA PRO A 144 -18.04 -5.18 7.76
C PRO A 144 -17.91 -5.89 6.41
N ASP A 145 -18.65 -5.39 5.42
CA ASP A 145 -18.49 -5.82 4.03
C ASP A 145 -17.22 -5.18 3.45
N LEU A 146 -16.17 -6.00 3.35
CA LEU A 146 -14.86 -5.59 2.87
C LEU A 146 -14.61 -6.24 1.52
N SER A 147 -14.57 -5.44 0.47
CA SER A 147 -14.26 -5.87 -0.88
C SER A 147 -13.55 -4.76 -1.67
N ASP A 148 -12.96 -5.12 -2.81
CA ASP A 148 -12.42 -4.17 -3.80
C ASP A 148 -11.40 -3.14 -3.28
N THR A 149 -10.54 -3.57 -2.36
CA THR A 149 -9.44 -2.72 -1.83
C THR A 149 -8.32 -2.53 -2.84
N THR A 150 -7.63 -1.41 -2.70
CA THR A 150 -6.58 -0.96 -3.60
C THR A 150 -5.61 -0.09 -2.83
N PRO A 151 -4.44 0.21 -3.40
CA PRO A 151 -3.54 1.17 -2.78
C PRO A 151 -4.08 2.60 -2.62
N LEU A 152 -5.18 2.96 -3.31
CA LEU A 152 -5.85 4.25 -3.15
C LEU A 152 -6.95 4.23 -2.08
N ASN A 153 -7.46 3.05 -1.71
CA ASN A 153 -8.42 2.82 -0.64
C ASN A 153 -7.96 1.65 0.25
N PRO A 154 -6.80 1.77 0.91
CA PRO A 154 -6.26 0.69 1.74
C PRO A 154 -7.15 0.45 2.96
N ILE A 155 -7.21 -0.79 3.43
CA ILE A 155 -7.83 -1.09 4.73
C ILE A 155 -6.80 -0.83 5.84
N VAL A 156 -7.21 -0.09 6.87
CA VAL A 156 -6.54 -0.04 8.17
C VAL A 156 -7.44 -0.74 9.18
N TYR A 157 -7.05 -1.94 9.60
CA TYR A 157 -7.84 -2.81 10.45
C TYR A 157 -7.24 -2.90 11.87
N GLY A 158 -7.92 -2.30 12.85
CA GLY A 158 -7.51 -2.31 14.24
C GLY A 158 -7.87 -3.62 14.94
N LEU A 159 -6.88 -4.41 15.35
CA LEU A 159 -7.11 -5.68 16.06
C LEU A 159 -7.54 -5.46 17.52
N TYR A 160 -7.15 -4.34 18.13
CA TYR A 160 -7.37 -4.05 19.55
C TYR A 160 -8.51 -3.03 19.77
N GLY A 161 -9.49 -3.03 18.87
CA GLY A 161 -10.67 -2.17 18.93
C GLY A 161 -10.48 -0.79 18.30
N ASP A 162 -11.43 0.10 18.58
CA ASP A 162 -11.52 1.44 18.01
C ASP A 162 -12.03 2.48 19.03
N LEU A 163 -11.55 3.73 18.92
CA LEU A 163 -11.88 4.81 19.87
C LEU A 163 -13.34 5.29 19.79
N GLN A 164 -14.07 4.98 18.71
CA GLN A 164 -15.51 5.26 18.61
C GLN A 164 -16.37 4.16 19.26
N ALA A 165 -15.79 2.97 19.51
CA ALA A 165 -16.43 1.84 20.17
C ALA A 165 -15.58 1.37 21.37
N LEU A 166 -15.60 2.14 22.46
CA LEU A 166 -14.67 1.97 23.59
C LEU A 166 -14.75 0.59 24.28
N ASP A 167 -15.90 -0.07 24.21
CA ASP A 167 -16.13 -1.43 24.72
C ASP A 167 -15.45 -2.52 23.86
N SER A 168 -14.98 -2.16 22.65
CA SER A 168 -14.15 -3.00 21.78
C SER A 168 -12.66 -2.94 22.09
N LEU A 169 -12.21 -1.97 22.89
CA LEU A 169 -10.80 -1.76 23.16
C LEU A 169 -10.21 -2.85 24.06
N VAL A 170 -9.06 -3.39 23.64
CA VAL A 170 -8.27 -4.33 24.43
C VAL A 170 -7.30 -3.52 25.31
N LEU A 171 -7.73 -3.21 26.54
CA LEU A 171 -6.98 -2.31 27.43
C LEU A 171 -6.38 -3.02 28.62
N THR A 172 -7.12 -3.90 29.29
CA THR A 172 -6.68 -4.57 30.53
C THR A 172 -6.17 -6.00 30.27
N GLU A 173 -5.53 -6.62 31.27
CA GLU A 173 -5.19 -8.05 31.21
C GLU A 173 -6.44 -8.93 31.00
N THR A 174 -7.56 -8.55 31.63
CA THR A 174 -8.83 -9.26 31.47
C THR A 174 -9.36 -9.15 30.03
N ASP A 175 -9.29 -7.95 29.43
CA ASP A 175 -9.69 -7.74 28.04
C ASP A 175 -8.81 -8.55 27.08
N LEU A 176 -7.50 -8.56 27.32
CA LEU A 176 -6.54 -9.31 26.50
C LEU A 176 -6.83 -10.81 26.52
N LEU A 177 -7.11 -11.38 27.70
CA LEU A 177 -7.48 -12.80 27.81
C LEU A 177 -8.79 -13.09 27.08
N GLU A 178 -9.81 -12.26 27.25
CA GLU A 178 -11.09 -12.42 26.56
C GLU A 178 -10.93 -12.32 25.04
N PHE A 179 -10.17 -11.34 24.56
CA PHE A 179 -9.79 -11.19 23.15
C PHE A 179 -9.10 -12.45 22.60
N LEU A 180 -8.09 -12.97 23.30
CA LEU A 180 -7.35 -14.16 22.88
C LEU A 180 -8.27 -15.40 22.83
N VAL A 181 -9.14 -15.59 23.83
CA VAL A 181 -10.11 -16.68 23.83
C VAL A 181 -11.04 -16.58 22.62
N ASN A 182 -11.59 -15.40 22.36
CA ASN A 182 -12.60 -15.21 21.32
C ASN A 182 -12.00 -15.29 19.91
N ILE A 183 -10.78 -14.78 19.70
CA ILE A 183 -10.09 -14.91 18.41
C ILE A 183 -9.67 -16.35 18.13
N VAL A 184 -9.20 -17.10 19.15
CA VAL A 184 -8.89 -18.54 19.03
C VAL A 184 -10.15 -19.35 18.69
N ARG A 185 -11.28 -19.02 19.34
CA ARG A 185 -12.58 -19.67 19.08
C ARG A 185 -13.19 -19.27 17.74
N ASN A 186 -12.62 -18.26 17.06
CA ASN A 186 -13.19 -17.64 15.86
C ASN A 186 -14.64 -17.15 16.10
N ALA A 187 -14.89 -16.59 17.29
CA ALA A 187 -16.20 -16.13 17.73
C ALA A 187 -16.05 -14.89 18.64
N PRO A 188 -16.19 -13.67 18.09
CA PRO A 188 -16.55 -13.37 16.70
C PRO A 188 -15.39 -13.64 15.73
N SER A 189 -15.71 -14.03 14.50
CA SER A 189 -14.71 -14.27 13.47
C SER A 189 -14.15 -12.97 12.89
N LEU A 190 -12.97 -13.03 12.29
CA LEU A 190 -12.53 -11.95 11.42
C LEU A 190 -13.42 -11.84 10.17
N PRO A 191 -13.53 -10.63 9.56
CA PRO A 191 -14.14 -10.47 8.25
C PRO A 191 -13.54 -11.46 7.24
N PRO A 192 -14.36 -12.15 6.41
CA PRO A 192 -13.87 -13.18 5.49
C PRO A 192 -12.76 -12.68 4.56
N TYR A 193 -12.85 -11.43 4.10
CA TYR A 193 -11.82 -10.80 3.28
C TYR A 193 -10.47 -10.73 4.01
N ILE A 194 -10.47 -10.25 5.25
CA ILE A 194 -9.27 -10.13 6.07
C ILE A 194 -8.70 -11.52 6.35
N ALA A 195 -9.53 -12.45 6.82
CA ALA A 195 -9.10 -13.82 7.10
C ALA A 195 -8.50 -14.50 5.86
N GLY A 196 -9.10 -14.31 4.68
CA GLY A 196 -8.59 -14.83 3.42
C GLY A 196 -7.23 -14.25 3.03
N GLN A 197 -7.03 -12.93 3.18
CA GLN A 197 -5.74 -12.29 2.93
C GLN A 197 -4.65 -12.77 3.90
N LEU A 198 -4.98 -12.93 5.18
CA LEU A 198 -4.02 -13.41 6.18
C LEU A 198 -3.63 -14.88 5.96
N ALA A 199 -4.54 -15.71 5.45
CA ALA A 199 -4.28 -17.12 5.18
C ALA A 199 -3.58 -17.39 3.83
N ASP A 200 -3.58 -16.43 2.90
CA ASP A 200 -3.01 -16.59 1.56
C ASP A 200 -1.48 -16.75 1.64
N LYS A 201 -1.01 -17.93 1.22
CA LYS A 201 0.41 -18.33 1.27
C LYS A 201 1.33 -17.53 0.33
N GLN A 202 0.76 -16.72 -0.56
CA GLN A 202 1.50 -15.76 -1.39
C GLN A 202 1.73 -14.43 -0.67
N MET A 203 1.07 -14.18 0.46
CA MET A 203 1.28 -12.96 1.24
C MET A 203 2.52 -13.09 2.12
N SER A 204 3.22 -11.97 2.27
CA SER A 204 4.26 -11.74 3.26
C SER A 204 3.83 -10.64 4.23
N PHE A 205 4.51 -10.56 5.37
CA PHE A 205 4.19 -9.61 6.42
C PHE A 205 5.39 -8.73 6.71
N LEU A 206 5.14 -7.42 6.83
CA LEU A 206 6.10 -6.45 7.33
C LEU A 206 5.65 -6.00 8.72
N PHE A 207 6.35 -6.47 9.75
CA PHE A 207 6.08 -6.12 11.14
C PHE A 207 6.95 -4.96 11.57
N LEU A 208 6.33 -3.91 12.12
CA LEU A 208 7.02 -2.75 12.67
C LEU A 208 6.56 -2.57 14.13
N GLY A 209 7.48 -2.80 15.07
CA GLY A 209 7.22 -2.62 16.50
C GLY A 209 6.02 -3.44 16.99
N PHE A 210 5.90 -4.69 16.52
CA PHE A 210 4.74 -5.53 16.79
C PHE A 210 4.67 -5.98 18.25
N GLY A 211 5.81 -5.96 18.96
CA GLY A 211 5.87 -6.40 20.35
C GLY A 211 6.03 -7.91 20.48
N PHE A 212 6.94 -8.52 19.71
CA PHE A 212 7.23 -9.96 19.76
C PHE A 212 7.73 -10.47 21.12
N GLN A 213 8.02 -9.57 22.06
CA GLN A 213 8.34 -9.90 23.44
C GLN A 213 7.13 -10.42 24.22
N ALA A 214 5.92 -10.06 23.80
CA ALA A 214 4.70 -10.56 24.42
C ALA A 214 4.50 -12.04 24.12
N TRP A 215 4.31 -12.86 25.16
CA TRP A 215 4.12 -14.31 25.01
C TRP A 215 2.93 -14.66 24.10
N TYR A 216 1.86 -13.85 24.18
CA TYR A 216 0.63 -14.06 23.43
C TYR A 216 0.78 -13.76 21.94
N ALA A 217 1.82 -13.02 21.52
CA ALA A 217 2.10 -12.75 20.10
C ALA A 217 2.24 -14.06 19.31
N ARG A 218 2.77 -15.11 19.94
CA ARG A 218 2.87 -16.46 19.35
C ARG A 218 1.49 -17.06 19.06
N VAL A 219 0.57 -16.94 20.02
CA VAL A 219 -0.80 -17.42 19.88
C VAL A 219 -1.53 -16.62 18.80
N LEU A 220 -1.42 -15.30 18.87
CA LEU A 220 -2.08 -14.39 17.94
C LEU A 220 -1.65 -14.66 16.50
N LEU A 221 -0.34 -14.72 16.21
CA LEU A 221 0.15 -14.96 14.86
C LEU A 221 -0.21 -16.35 14.33
N HIS A 222 -0.22 -17.37 15.22
CA HIS A 222 -0.64 -18.71 14.85
C HIS A 222 -2.13 -18.77 14.46
N VAL A 223 -3.00 -18.20 15.30
CA VAL A 223 -4.46 -18.19 15.08
C VAL A 223 -4.82 -17.38 13.84
N LEU A 224 -4.17 -16.24 13.63
CA LEU A 224 -4.37 -15.39 12.47
C LEU A 224 -3.78 -15.99 11.18
N GLN A 225 -3.04 -17.10 11.27
CA GLN A 225 -2.29 -17.71 10.17
C GLN A 225 -1.22 -16.80 9.54
N ILE A 226 -0.73 -15.82 10.30
CA ILE A 226 0.27 -14.82 9.87
C ILE A 226 1.69 -15.39 10.04
N CYS A 227 1.91 -16.60 9.52
CA CYS A 227 3.17 -17.30 9.72
C CYS A 227 3.33 -18.51 8.79
N GLY A 228 4.58 -18.89 8.49
CA GLY A 228 4.88 -20.10 7.72
C GLY A 228 4.50 -20.01 6.23
N HIS A 229 4.41 -18.80 5.69
CA HIS A 229 4.07 -18.56 4.29
C HIS A 229 5.23 -18.89 3.34
N ARG A 230 4.97 -18.90 2.02
CA ARG A 230 6.02 -19.19 1.04
C ARG A 230 7.05 -18.07 1.00
N ILE A 231 6.58 -16.83 1.07
CA ILE A 231 7.41 -15.63 1.08
C ILE A 231 7.84 -15.32 2.51
N GLN A 232 9.12 -15.01 2.68
CA GLN A 232 9.71 -14.66 3.96
C GLN A 232 9.16 -13.30 4.45
N SER A 233 8.80 -13.24 5.73
CA SER A 233 8.31 -12.01 6.36
C SER A 233 9.45 -11.29 7.08
N LEU A 234 9.33 -9.97 7.26
CA LEU A 234 10.36 -9.12 7.87
C LEU A 234 9.80 -8.43 9.10
N ALA A 235 10.53 -8.48 10.21
CA ALA A 235 10.20 -7.77 11.44
C ALA A 235 11.30 -6.79 11.82
N ILE A 236 10.95 -5.51 11.94
CA ILE A 236 11.84 -4.45 12.41
C ILE A 236 11.56 -4.16 13.88
N GLU A 237 12.57 -4.40 14.71
CA GLU A 237 12.45 -4.33 16.16
C GLU A 237 13.57 -3.49 16.81
N ALA A 238 13.27 -2.95 18.00
CA ALA A 238 14.22 -2.15 18.77
C ALA A 238 15.31 -3.01 19.43
N GLN A 239 16.38 -2.34 19.89
CA GLN A 239 17.51 -3.01 20.58
C GLN A 239 17.05 -3.88 21.77
N SER A 240 16.01 -3.46 22.49
CA SER A 240 15.44 -4.16 23.65
C SER A 240 15.03 -5.60 23.30
N PHE A 241 14.49 -5.84 22.11
CA PHE A 241 14.15 -7.18 21.63
C PHE A 241 15.40 -8.05 21.49
N PHE A 242 16.48 -7.51 20.94
CA PHE A 242 17.72 -8.26 20.69
C PHE A 242 18.53 -8.53 21.95
N THR A 243 18.34 -7.74 23.01
CA THR A 243 18.97 -7.95 24.32
C THR A 243 18.10 -8.74 25.29
N HIS A 244 16.87 -9.12 24.91
CA HIS A 244 15.97 -9.84 25.79
C HIS A 244 16.56 -11.23 26.15
N PRO A 245 16.55 -11.65 27.42
CA PRO A 245 17.09 -12.95 27.85
C PRO A 245 16.52 -14.13 27.04
N ASP A 246 15.21 -14.10 26.78
CA ASP A 246 14.50 -15.16 26.05
C ASP A 246 14.54 -15.01 24.52
N LYS A 247 15.29 -14.03 23.99
CA LYS A 247 15.35 -13.78 22.54
C LYS A 247 15.74 -15.05 21.76
N ALA A 248 16.65 -15.86 22.27
CA ALA A 248 17.05 -17.10 21.60
C ALA A 248 15.85 -18.05 21.39
N GLN A 249 14.96 -18.19 22.39
CA GLN A 249 13.77 -19.02 22.29
C GLN A 249 12.70 -18.38 21.41
N MET A 250 12.50 -17.06 21.53
CA MET A 250 11.56 -16.30 20.68
C MET A 250 11.95 -16.34 19.20
N ALA A 251 13.21 -16.02 18.90
CA ALA A 251 13.76 -16.04 17.55
C ALA A 251 13.70 -17.45 16.98
N LEU A 252 14.02 -18.50 17.76
CA LEU A 252 13.92 -19.88 17.30
C LEU A 252 12.51 -20.20 16.80
N PHE A 253 11.48 -19.84 17.57
CA PHE A 253 10.08 -20.07 17.21
C PHE A 253 9.70 -19.32 15.93
N PHE A 254 9.95 -18.01 15.87
CA PHE A 254 9.48 -17.20 14.74
C PHE A 254 10.35 -17.30 13.47
N GLU A 255 11.67 -17.46 13.61
CA GLU A 255 12.58 -17.55 12.46
C GLU A 255 12.51 -18.92 11.80
N LYS A 256 12.53 -20.02 12.58
CA LYS A 256 12.60 -21.37 12.02
C LYS A 256 11.23 -21.93 11.60
N GLU A 257 10.23 -21.84 12.47
CA GLU A 257 8.90 -22.40 12.18
C GLU A 257 8.07 -21.47 11.29
N HIS A 258 8.29 -20.16 11.41
CA HIS A 258 7.38 -19.16 10.86
C HIS A 258 7.97 -18.27 9.77
N LYS A 259 9.27 -18.43 9.44
CA LYS A 259 10.00 -17.67 8.40
C LYS A 259 9.87 -16.16 8.54
N ILE A 260 9.87 -15.66 9.78
CA ILE A 260 9.91 -14.23 10.08
C ILE A 260 11.35 -13.87 10.40
N GLU A 261 11.94 -12.98 9.61
CA GLU A 261 13.31 -12.52 9.80
C GLU A 261 13.36 -11.24 10.64
N PHE A 262 14.05 -11.28 11.77
CA PHE A 262 14.18 -10.12 12.66
C PHE A 262 15.39 -9.26 12.27
N ARG A 263 15.18 -7.94 12.27
CA ARG A 263 16.22 -6.94 12.04
C ARG A 263 16.13 -5.80 13.03
N GLN A 264 17.29 -5.42 13.55
CA GLN A 264 17.40 -4.25 14.39
C GLN A 264 17.55 -3.01 13.51
N HIS A 265 16.58 -2.10 13.57
CA HIS A 265 16.66 -0.83 12.87
C HIS A 265 15.78 0.23 13.54
N SER A 266 16.09 1.51 13.33
CA SER A 266 15.16 2.59 13.66
C SER A 266 13.94 2.50 12.73
N TRP A 267 12.73 2.54 13.28
CA TRP A 267 11.50 2.51 12.47
C TRP A 267 11.40 3.71 11.53
N LYS A 268 11.73 4.91 12.01
CA LYS A 268 11.71 6.14 11.20
C LYS A 268 12.69 6.06 10.04
N GLU A 269 13.93 5.67 10.28
CA GLU A 269 14.94 5.53 9.23
C GLU A 269 14.60 4.40 8.27
N PHE A 270 14.06 3.29 8.78
CA PHE A 270 13.61 2.17 7.96
C PHE A 270 12.49 2.57 6.99
N ALA A 271 11.47 3.28 7.47
CA ALA A 271 10.35 3.73 6.63
C ALA A 271 10.82 4.69 5.54
N ALA A 272 11.67 5.67 5.90
CA ALA A 272 12.25 6.62 4.96
C ALA A 272 13.09 5.93 3.88
N GLU A 273 13.95 4.98 4.27
CA GLU A 273 14.77 4.21 3.34
C GLU A 273 13.92 3.27 2.46
N LEU A 274 12.91 2.62 3.05
CA LEU A 274 11.98 1.76 2.31
C LEU A 274 11.26 2.54 1.22
N ARG A 275 10.73 3.73 1.55
CA ARG A 275 10.13 4.66 0.59
C ARG A 275 11.14 5.05 -0.49
N GLN A 276 12.32 5.52 -0.11
CA GLN A 276 13.33 5.97 -1.07
C GLN A 276 13.74 4.83 -2.02
N ARG A 277 13.97 3.62 -1.51
CA ARG A 277 14.32 2.46 -2.32
C ARG A 277 13.15 2.04 -3.20
N TYR A 278 11.92 2.11 -2.70
CA TYR A 278 10.72 1.84 -3.48
C TYR A 278 10.57 2.85 -4.63
N GLU A 279 10.71 4.14 -4.39
CA GLU A 279 10.65 5.19 -5.44
C GLU A 279 11.78 5.05 -6.48
N LYS A 280 12.95 4.53 -6.08
CA LYS A 280 14.05 4.20 -7.00
C LYS A 280 13.81 2.93 -7.83
N HIS A 281 13.08 1.93 -7.31
CA HIS A 281 12.89 0.61 -7.92
C HIS A 281 11.52 0.36 -8.53
N VAL A 282 10.50 1.09 -8.10
CA VAL A 282 9.43 1.47 -9.00
C VAL A 282 10.12 2.27 -10.06
N PRO A 283 10.00 1.92 -11.35
CA PRO A 283 10.41 2.85 -12.38
C PRO A 283 9.62 4.13 -12.10
N THR A 284 10.28 5.11 -11.50
CA THR A 284 9.96 6.51 -11.74
C THR A 284 10.34 6.72 -13.20
N ARG A 285 9.51 6.17 -14.06
CA ARG A 285 9.24 6.71 -15.37
C ARG A 285 7.81 7.23 -15.35
N MET A 286 7.48 7.97 -14.27
CA MET A 286 6.70 9.17 -14.47
C MET A 286 7.65 10.13 -15.15
N LEU A 287 7.39 10.37 -16.44
CA LEU A 287 8.18 11.21 -17.32
C LEU A 287 9.59 10.63 -17.52
N SER A 288 9.84 10.01 -18.67
CA SER A 288 10.97 10.58 -19.41
C SER A 288 10.55 12.04 -19.54
N GLU A 289 11.28 12.99 -18.94
CA GLU A 289 11.12 14.37 -19.41
C GLU A 289 11.14 14.29 -20.94
N PRO A 290 10.23 14.99 -21.64
CA PRO A 290 10.35 15.10 -23.07
C PRO A 290 11.83 15.33 -23.36
N THR A 291 12.46 14.44 -24.11
CA THR A 291 13.64 14.88 -24.83
C THR A 291 13.13 16.12 -25.55
N ASP A 292 13.76 17.27 -25.32
CA ASP A 292 13.22 18.61 -25.62
C ASP A 292 12.84 18.83 -27.11
N ASN A 293 12.89 17.77 -27.94
CA ASN A 293 12.63 17.72 -29.37
C ASN A 293 11.84 16.47 -29.88
N GLY A 294 11.22 15.61 -29.04
CA GLY A 294 10.60 14.33 -29.50
C GLY A 294 9.12 14.10 -29.10
N PRO A 295 8.35 13.27 -29.85
CA PRO A 295 6.96 12.93 -29.50
C PRO A 295 6.88 12.02 -28.28
N ILE A 296 5.78 12.13 -27.52
CA ILE A 296 5.47 11.29 -26.35
C ILE A 296 4.28 10.36 -26.66
N VAL A 297 4.47 9.06 -26.42
CA VAL A 297 3.48 8.01 -26.67
C VAL A 297 3.03 7.37 -25.35
N PHE A 298 1.72 7.30 -25.14
CA PHE A 298 1.11 6.51 -24.08
C PHE A 298 0.99 5.03 -24.51
N LEU A 299 1.54 4.11 -23.76
CA LEU A 299 1.49 2.67 -23.99
C LEU A 299 0.35 2.03 -23.18
N CYS A 300 -0.80 1.86 -23.82
CA CYS A 300 -1.99 1.23 -23.26
C CYS A 300 -1.87 -0.30 -23.42
N HIS A 301 -1.66 -1.03 -22.32
CA HIS A 301 -1.28 -2.45 -22.34
C HIS A 301 -1.82 -3.20 -21.10
N ASP A 302 -1.93 -4.52 -21.16
CA ASP A 302 -2.22 -5.33 -19.97
C ASP A 302 -0.97 -5.49 -19.09
N SER A 303 -1.09 -5.35 -17.77
CA SER A 303 0.08 -5.45 -16.86
C SER A 303 0.82 -6.79 -16.94
N ARG A 304 0.15 -7.87 -17.39
CA ARG A 304 0.79 -9.18 -17.60
C ARG A 304 1.76 -9.20 -18.78
N ASP A 305 1.69 -8.23 -19.67
CA ASP A 305 2.55 -8.14 -20.87
C ASP A 305 3.82 -7.30 -20.66
N TRP A 306 4.17 -7.02 -19.39
CA TRP A 306 5.25 -6.13 -18.98
C TRP A 306 6.56 -6.33 -19.75
N ASP A 307 7.04 -7.56 -19.85
CA ASP A 307 8.34 -7.84 -20.46
C ASP A 307 8.39 -7.48 -21.95
N GLN A 308 7.27 -7.65 -22.66
CA GLN A 308 7.18 -7.31 -24.08
C GLN A 308 7.04 -5.80 -24.29
N VAL A 309 6.24 -5.16 -23.44
CA VAL A 309 6.04 -3.72 -23.47
C VAL A 309 7.32 -2.97 -23.12
N ALA A 310 8.07 -3.44 -22.13
CA ALA A 310 9.36 -2.86 -21.74
C ALA A 310 10.40 -2.95 -22.87
N ARG A 311 10.41 -4.04 -23.66
CA ARG A 311 11.27 -4.16 -24.84
C ARG A 311 10.89 -3.16 -25.93
N LEU A 312 9.61 -3.05 -26.24
CA LEU A 312 9.11 -2.07 -27.23
C LEU A 312 9.42 -0.65 -26.78
N GLU A 313 9.19 -0.34 -25.51
CA GLU A 313 9.49 0.94 -24.91
C GLU A 313 10.97 1.31 -25.09
N GLN A 314 11.89 0.39 -24.82
CA GLN A 314 13.32 0.63 -25.03
C GLN A 314 13.60 0.99 -26.49
N VAL A 315 13.06 0.22 -27.44
CA VAL A 315 13.21 0.48 -28.88
C VAL A 315 12.65 1.86 -29.27
N LEU A 316 11.51 2.27 -28.73
CA LEU A 316 10.92 3.58 -29.02
C LEU A 316 11.80 4.72 -28.47
N ASN A 317 12.28 4.60 -27.23
CA ASN A 317 13.12 5.64 -26.63
C ASN A 317 14.48 5.76 -27.31
N ASP A 318 15.07 4.65 -27.74
CA ASP A 318 16.32 4.64 -28.52
C ASP A 318 16.18 5.38 -29.86
N GLN A 319 14.94 5.58 -30.34
CA GLN A 319 14.61 6.37 -31.54
C GLN A 319 14.14 7.80 -31.22
N GLY A 320 14.26 8.24 -29.96
CA GLY A 320 13.87 9.58 -29.52
C GLY A 320 12.36 9.77 -29.31
N ILE A 321 11.59 8.68 -29.24
CA ILE A 321 10.16 8.70 -28.92
C ILE A 321 10.00 8.47 -27.41
N GLY A 322 9.56 9.51 -26.69
CA GLY A 322 9.25 9.43 -25.28
C GLY A 322 8.06 8.51 -25.03
N THR A 323 8.05 7.84 -23.88
CA THR A 323 7.00 6.86 -23.55
C THR A 323 6.40 7.11 -22.16
N TRP A 324 5.08 6.93 -22.06
CA TRP A 324 4.31 6.92 -20.81
C TRP A 324 3.62 5.56 -20.69
N ARG A 325 3.60 4.94 -19.52
CA ARG A 325 3.03 3.60 -19.33
C ARG A 325 1.87 3.60 -18.35
N ASP A 326 0.80 2.88 -18.71
CA ASP A 326 -0.28 2.57 -17.78
C ASP A 326 0.22 1.67 -16.63
N ARG A 327 -0.29 1.94 -15.42
CA ARG A 327 -0.09 1.15 -14.20
C ARG A 327 -1.39 0.42 -13.90
N GLN A 328 -1.64 -0.71 -14.57
CA GLN A 328 -2.90 -1.47 -14.46
C GLN A 328 -3.13 -2.23 -13.17
N ASP A 329 -2.51 -1.79 -12.09
CA ASP A 329 -2.59 -2.45 -10.82
C ASP A 329 -3.07 -1.49 -9.72
N LEU A 330 -4.08 -0.68 -9.99
CA LEU A 330 -4.80 0.07 -8.96
C LEU A 330 -6.29 0.06 -9.35
N ARG A 331 -7.21 -0.49 -8.52
CA ARG A 331 -8.61 -0.02 -8.63
C ARG A 331 -8.66 1.39 -8.00
N GLY A 332 -9.57 2.24 -8.44
CA GLY A 332 -9.52 3.67 -8.19
C GLY A 332 -10.77 4.24 -7.54
N GLY A 333 -10.54 5.25 -6.69
CA GLY A 333 -11.50 6.27 -6.30
C GLY A 333 -10.88 7.66 -6.46
N ASP A 334 -11.35 8.41 -7.46
CA ASP A 334 -11.31 9.87 -7.69
C ASP A 334 -10.02 10.70 -7.91
N LYS A 335 -8.81 10.15 -7.84
CA LYS A 335 -7.61 10.96 -8.21
C LYS A 335 -6.85 10.46 -9.44
N TRP A 336 -6.80 9.14 -9.66
CA TRP A 336 -6.08 8.57 -10.80
C TRP A 336 -6.80 8.79 -12.14
N ASP A 337 -8.15 8.76 -12.16
CA ASP A 337 -8.95 9.08 -13.35
C ASP A 337 -8.64 10.47 -13.90
N ARG A 338 -8.45 11.46 -13.03
CA ARG A 338 -8.06 12.82 -13.44
C ARG A 338 -6.63 12.91 -13.95
N ILE A 339 -5.72 12.08 -13.43
CA ILE A 339 -4.32 12.05 -13.86
C ILE A 339 -4.22 11.41 -15.23
N ILE A 340 -4.79 10.22 -15.42
CA ILE A 340 -4.79 9.57 -16.74
C ILE A 340 -5.56 10.42 -17.74
N GLN A 341 -6.68 11.03 -17.32
CA GLN A 341 -7.38 11.97 -18.18
C GLN A 341 -6.49 13.13 -18.61
N ARG A 342 -5.80 13.75 -17.66
CA ARG A 342 -4.85 14.83 -17.94
C ARG A 342 -3.69 14.36 -18.81
N VAL A 343 -3.17 13.16 -18.62
CA VAL A 343 -2.07 12.61 -19.41
C VAL A 343 -2.52 12.41 -20.85
N ILE A 344 -3.61 11.65 -21.05
CA ILE A 344 -4.20 11.38 -22.36
C ILE A 344 -4.67 12.67 -23.02
N ASP A 345 -5.06 13.72 -22.30
CA ASP A 345 -5.54 14.97 -22.90
C ASP A 345 -4.44 16.01 -23.15
N LYS A 346 -3.39 16.05 -22.31
CA LYS A 346 -2.46 17.21 -22.27
C LYS A 346 -0.98 16.88 -22.28
N GLN A 347 -0.57 15.63 -22.06
CA GLN A 347 0.85 15.29 -21.86
C GLN A 347 1.40 14.28 -22.87
N VAL A 348 0.53 13.69 -23.70
CA VAL A 348 0.93 12.74 -24.73
C VAL A 348 0.40 13.14 -26.09
N ASP A 349 1.14 12.74 -27.10
CA ASP A 349 0.91 13.08 -28.50
C ASP A 349 0.20 11.95 -29.24
N TYR A 350 0.47 10.73 -28.79
CA TYR A 350 -0.12 9.50 -29.32
C TYR A 350 -0.49 8.55 -28.18
N VAL A 351 -1.49 7.69 -28.44
CA VAL A 351 -1.85 6.54 -27.61
C VAL A 351 -1.69 5.29 -28.45
N LEU A 352 -0.81 4.39 -28.03
CA LEU A 352 -0.59 3.09 -28.64
C LEU A 352 -1.32 2.01 -27.84
N VAL A 353 -2.33 1.37 -28.44
CA VAL A 353 -3.08 0.27 -27.80
C VAL A 353 -2.42 -1.05 -28.17
N LEU A 354 -1.69 -1.65 -27.23
CA LEU A 354 -0.89 -2.86 -27.40
C LEU A 354 -1.72 -4.11 -27.14
N GLN A 355 -2.34 -4.62 -28.19
CA GLN A 355 -3.28 -5.72 -28.17
C GLN A 355 -2.55 -7.08 -28.07
N THR A 356 -2.97 -7.88 -27.08
CA THR A 356 -2.50 -9.24 -26.80
C THR A 356 -3.68 -10.14 -26.42
N PRO A 357 -3.53 -11.48 -26.43
CA PRO A 357 -4.54 -12.38 -25.86
C PRO A 357 -4.90 -12.05 -24.41
N ASN A 358 -3.94 -11.59 -23.60
CA ASN A 358 -4.17 -11.19 -22.21
C ASN A 358 -5.17 -10.03 -22.13
N MET A 359 -5.01 -9.02 -22.99
CA MET A 359 -5.90 -7.87 -23.10
C MET A 359 -7.34 -8.27 -23.48
N LEU A 360 -7.51 -9.23 -24.39
CA LEU A 360 -8.83 -9.67 -24.85
C LEU A 360 -9.61 -10.49 -23.81
N GLN A 361 -8.91 -11.15 -22.88
CA GLN A 361 -9.53 -12.01 -21.87
C GLN A 361 -10.06 -11.24 -20.66
N ARG A 362 -9.83 -9.93 -20.56
CA ARG A 362 -10.35 -9.09 -19.47
C ARG A 362 -11.73 -8.53 -19.80
N ALA A 363 -12.74 -8.96 -19.04
CA ALA A 363 -14.10 -8.45 -19.15
C ALA A 363 -14.28 -7.05 -18.52
N GLU A 364 -13.63 -6.79 -17.39
CA GLU A 364 -13.69 -5.50 -16.68
C GLU A 364 -12.29 -5.08 -16.24
N CYS A 365 -11.77 -3.99 -16.83
CA CYS A 365 -10.53 -3.38 -16.39
C CYS A 365 -10.41 -1.91 -16.82
N TYR A 366 -9.49 -1.18 -16.18
CA TYR A 366 -9.27 0.25 -16.40
C TYR A 366 -8.90 0.59 -17.85
N LEU A 367 -8.19 -0.32 -18.51
CA LEU A 367 -7.90 -0.28 -19.94
C LEU A 367 -9.12 0.13 -20.80
N HIS A 368 -10.33 -0.30 -20.42
CA HIS A 368 -11.53 0.07 -21.18
C HIS A 368 -11.83 1.56 -21.12
N LYS A 369 -11.61 2.21 -19.98
CA LYS A 369 -11.77 3.65 -19.81
C LYS A 369 -10.69 4.42 -20.58
N GLU A 370 -9.44 3.96 -20.55
CA GLU A 370 -8.34 4.61 -21.29
C GLU A 370 -8.59 4.58 -22.79
N ILE A 371 -8.94 3.41 -23.33
CA ILE A 371 -9.24 3.25 -24.75
C ILE A 371 -10.47 4.09 -25.12
N HIS A 372 -11.50 4.11 -24.27
CA HIS A 372 -12.66 4.97 -24.48
C HIS A 372 -12.26 6.45 -24.53
N GLN A 373 -11.47 6.93 -23.57
CA GLN A 373 -11.02 8.32 -23.57
C GLN A 373 -10.16 8.66 -24.79
N ALA A 374 -9.23 7.78 -25.15
CA ALA A 374 -8.37 7.98 -26.30
C ALA A 374 -9.19 8.01 -27.61
N LEU A 375 -10.24 7.19 -27.72
CA LEU A 375 -11.22 7.25 -28.83
C LEU A 375 -11.99 8.57 -28.83
N GLU A 376 -12.44 9.05 -27.67
CA GLU A 376 -13.11 10.36 -27.56
C GLU A 376 -12.19 11.52 -27.95
N ARG A 377 -10.90 11.46 -27.59
CA ARG A 377 -9.92 12.47 -28.03
C ARG A 377 -9.63 12.36 -29.52
N GLN A 378 -9.53 11.14 -30.08
CA GLN A 378 -9.33 10.90 -31.51
C GLN A 378 -10.41 11.57 -32.38
N LYS A 379 -11.67 11.63 -31.92
CA LYS A 379 -12.77 12.30 -32.65
C LYS A 379 -12.59 13.81 -32.81
N ARG A 380 -11.68 14.44 -32.05
CA ARG A 380 -11.39 15.88 -32.13
C ARG A 380 -10.36 16.23 -33.21
N PHE A 381 -9.74 15.21 -33.82
CA PHE A 381 -8.75 15.38 -34.87
C PHE A 381 -9.43 15.28 -36.25
N ASP A 382 -8.89 16.01 -37.22
CA ASP A 382 -9.41 16.03 -38.59
C ASP A 382 -9.15 14.66 -39.30
N GLU A 383 -9.88 14.38 -40.38
CA GLU A 383 -9.70 13.14 -41.14
C GLU A 383 -8.24 12.96 -41.59
N GLY A 384 -7.64 11.82 -41.21
CA GLY A 384 -6.26 11.45 -41.51
C GLY A 384 -5.24 11.76 -40.41
N GLU A 385 -5.62 12.49 -39.35
CA GLU A 385 -4.76 12.71 -38.18
C GLU A 385 -4.91 11.58 -37.16
N ARG A 386 -3.77 11.07 -36.67
CA ARG A 386 -3.72 9.89 -35.80
C ARG A 386 -3.29 10.29 -34.40
N PHE A 387 -4.19 10.13 -33.44
CA PHE A 387 -3.91 10.19 -32.01
C PHE A 387 -3.87 8.79 -31.41
N LEU A 388 -4.85 7.94 -31.72
CA LEU A 388 -4.92 6.56 -31.26
C LEU A 388 -4.43 5.61 -32.36
N VAL A 389 -3.44 4.78 -32.02
CA VAL A 389 -2.87 3.76 -32.90
C VAL A 389 -3.08 2.38 -32.28
N PRO A 390 -3.96 1.53 -32.83
CA PRO A 390 -4.04 0.14 -32.43
C PRO A 390 -2.82 -0.64 -32.94
N ALA A 391 -2.29 -1.53 -32.13
CA ALA A 391 -1.13 -2.34 -32.50
C ALA A 391 -1.20 -3.74 -31.90
N LEU A 392 -0.85 -4.76 -32.67
CA LEU A 392 -0.81 -6.15 -32.22
C LEU A 392 0.58 -6.43 -31.66
N LEU A 393 0.70 -6.57 -30.34
CA LEU A 393 1.95 -6.95 -29.69
C LEU A 393 2.14 -8.47 -29.71
N GLN A 394 1.03 -9.21 -29.81
CA GLN A 394 0.96 -10.65 -30.08
C GLN A 394 -0.16 -10.94 -31.07
N ALA A 395 -0.07 -12.07 -31.78
CA ALA A 395 -1.12 -12.52 -32.68
C ALA A 395 -2.45 -12.70 -31.92
N CYS A 396 -3.44 -11.87 -32.25
CA CYS A 396 -4.78 -11.93 -31.67
C CYS A 396 -5.81 -11.28 -32.61
N GLN A 397 -7.10 -11.45 -32.33
CA GLN A 397 -8.19 -10.91 -33.15
C GLN A 397 -8.40 -9.39 -33.04
N GLY A 398 -7.70 -8.74 -32.10
CA GLY A 398 -7.91 -7.33 -31.78
C GLY A 398 -9.22 -7.05 -31.05
N LEU A 399 -9.36 -5.84 -30.52
CA LEU A 399 -10.57 -5.36 -29.85
C LEU A 399 -11.57 -4.87 -30.90
N SER A 400 -12.80 -5.38 -30.86
CA SER A 400 -13.86 -5.03 -31.82
C SER A 400 -14.11 -3.53 -31.97
N ARG A 401 -14.01 -2.78 -30.86
CA ARG A 401 -14.16 -1.31 -30.82
C ARG A 401 -13.03 -0.53 -31.52
N LEU A 402 -11.97 -1.20 -31.95
CA LEU A 402 -10.86 -0.61 -32.71
C LEU A 402 -10.85 -1.05 -34.18
N ASN A 403 -11.85 -1.82 -34.64
CA ASN A 403 -11.90 -2.36 -35.99
C ASN A 403 -11.95 -1.28 -37.09
N ASP A 404 -12.49 -0.10 -36.77
CA ASP A 404 -12.54 1.04 -37.68
C ASP A 404 -11.16 1.69 -37.88
N LEU A 405 -10.16 1.29 -37.08
CA LEU A 405 -8.79 1.77 -37.13
C LEU A 405 -7.84 0.65 -37.58
N HIS A 406 -6.96 0.97 -38.52
CA HIS A 406 -5.96 0.02 -39.01
C HIS A 406 -4.93 -0.32 -37.91
N SER A 407 -4.86 -1.59 -37.51
CA SER A 407 -3.88 -2.07 -36.53
C SER A 407 -2.50 -2.30 -37.15
N ILE A 408 -1.42 -1.92 -36.46
CA ILE A 408 -0.04 -2.24 -36.87
C ILE A 408 0.41 -3.54 -36.20
N ASP A 409 0.96 -4.47 -36.97
CA ASP A 409 1.49 -5.73 -36.43
C ASP A 409 2.91 -5.56 -35.88
N LEU A 410 3.06 -5.45 -34.56
CA LEU A 410 4.34 -5.30 -33.87
C LEU A 410 4.99 -6.64 -33.53
N THR A 411 4.41 -7.77 -33.95
CA THR A 411 5.07 -9.08 -33.84
C THR A 411 6.25 -9.21 -34.81
N THR A 412 6.35 -8.29 -35.77
CA THR A 412 7.41 -8.24 -36.78
C THR A 412 8.28 -6.99 -36.64
N GLN A 413 9.57 -7.12 -36.96
CA GLN A 413 10.49 -5.98 -36.96
C GLN A 413 10.10 -4.91 -37.98
N GLU A 414 9.51 -5.31 -39.11
CA GLU A 414 9.01 -4.40 -40.13
C GLU A 414 7.87 -3.52 -39.59
N GLY A 415 6.95 -4.10 -38.81
CA GLY A 415 5.85 -3.35 -38.20
C GLY A 415 6.33 -2.36 -37.14
N ILE A 416 7.30 -2.74 -36.31
CA ILE A 416 7.96 -1.83 -35.34
C ILE A 416 8.62 -0.65 -36.09
N THR A 417 9.36 -0.94 -37.16
CA THR A 417 10.02 0.08 -37.99
C THR A 417 9.00 1.02 -38.63
N LYS A 418 7.88 0.47 -39.13
CA LYS A 418 6.78 1.25 -39.71
C LYS A 418 6.12 2.17 -38.67
N LEU A 419 5.85 1.68 -37.46
CA LEU A 419 5.29 2.48 -36.37
C LEU A 419 6.16 3.70 -36.05
N ILE A 420 7.47 3.49 -35.86
CA ILE A 420 8.42 4.56 -35.55
C ILE A 420 8.44 5.60 -36.67
N LYS A 421 8.54 5.14 -37.93
CA LYS A 421 8.54 6.02 -39.10
C LYS A 421 7.26 6.85 -39.20
N ASP A 422 6.11 6.24 -38.96
CA ASP A 422 4.81 6.90 -39.03
C ASP A 422 4.68 7.99 -37.95
N ILE A 423 5.09 7.71 -36.70
CA ILE A 423 5.05 8.68 -35.59
C ILE A 423 6.00 9.86 -35.88
N LEU A 424 7.26 9.58 -36.25
CA LEU A 424 8.26 10.64 -36.46
C LEU A 424 7.98 11.50 -37.70
N ALA A 425 7.30 10.97 -38.71
CA ALA A 425 6.89 11.74 -39.89
C ALA A 425 5.63 12.59 -39.64
N ASP A 426 4.72 12.10 -38.79
CA ASP A 426 3.45 12.76 -38.48
C ASP A 426 3.60 13.89 -37.44
N TRP A 427 4.41 13.65 -36.41
CA TRP A 427 4.54 14.53 -35.25
C TRP A 427 4.91 16.00 -35.60
N PRO A 428 5.95 16.28 -36.41
CA PRO A 428 6.30 17.67 -36.74
C PRO A 428 5.21 18.40 -37.52
N ARG A 429 4.41 17.67 -38.31
CA ARG A 429 3.31 18.24 -39.09
C ARG A 429 2.18 18.69 -38.17
N ARG A 430 1.86 17.89 -37.14
CA ARG A 430 0.87 18.23 -36.11
C ARG A 430 1.31 19.45 -35.30
N GLN A 431 2.57 19.49 -34.87
CA GLN A 431 3.14 20.63 -34.15
C GLN A 431 3.07 21.94 -34.94
N LYS A 432 3.32 21.90 -36.25
CA LYS A 432 3.21 23.09 -37.12
C LYS A 432 1.76 23.58 -37.22
N ARG A 433 0.81 22.68 -37.44
CA ARG A 433 -0.63 23.01 -37.56
C ARG A 433 -1.21 23.60 -36.28
N GLU A 434 -0.78 23.10 -35.13
CA GLU A 434 -1.25 23.60 -33.82
C GLU A 434 -0.71 25.00 -33.52
N LYS A 435 0.55 25.30 -33.92
CA LYS A 435 1.09 26.67 -33.92
C LYS A 435 0.34 27.60 -34.87
N ASP A 436 -0.01 27.13 -36.07
CA ASP A 436 -0.73 27.94 -37.06
C ASP A 436 -2.17 28.27 -36.59
N ARG A 437 -2.85 27.33 -35.91
CA ARG A 437 -4.18 27.53 -35.29
C ARG A 437 -4.15 28.53 -34.13
N THR A 438 -3.16 28.43 -33.25
CA THR A 438 -3.03 29.33 -32.06
C THR A 438 -2.52 30.73 -32.39
N SER A 439 -1.99 30.95 -33.60
CA SER A 439 -1.55 32.28 -34.06
C SER A 439 -2.67 33.10 -34.73
N HIS A 440 -3.85 32.52 -34.93
CA HIS A 440 -5.02 33.13 -35.56
C HIS A 440 -6.21 33.35 -34.59
N GLU A 441 -6.03 33.00 -33.31
CA GLU A 441 -6.91 33.37 -32.18
C GLU A 441 -6.28 34.53 -31.40
#